data_AF-A0A2D9C5Q3-F1
#
_entry.id   AF-A0A2D9C5Q3-F1
#
_cell.length_a   1.000
_cell.length_b   1.000
_cell.length_c   1.000
_cell.angle_alpha   90.00
_cell.angle_beta   90.00
_cell.angle_gamma   90.00
#
_symmetry.space_group_name_H-M   'P 1'
#
loop_
_entity.id
_entity.type
_entity.pdbx_description
1 polymer ?
#
loop_
_entity_poly.entity_id
_entity_poly.type
_entity_poly.pdbx_seq_one_letter_code
_entity_poly.pdbx_strand_id
1 'polypeptide(L)' 'MTKEELLRQLDREERISEFYYLAINDIDRGHPIQELYNALKLYEAEEDYEACAGIKKAIKEAEHKTLKDIKHGNRFD' A
#
# COMPACT_ATOMS: atom_id res chain seq x y z
N MET A 1 -17.22 -19.19 -12.07
CA MET A 1 -17.28 -18.16 -11.03
C MET A 1 -18.72 -17.69 -10.93
N THR A 2 -19.36 -17.79 -9.77
CA THR A 2 -20.75 -17.37 -9.54
C THR A 2 -20.86 -15.86 -9.32
N LYS A 3 -22.08 -15.31 -9.33
CA LYS A 3 -22.31 -13.90 -9.02
C LYS A 3 -21.86 -13.56 -7.60
N GLU A 4 -22.08 -14.46 -6.66
CA GLU A 4 -21.69 -14.32 -5.25
C GLU A 4 -20.16 -14.32 -5.10
N GLU A 5 -19.46 -15.17 -5.85
CA GLU A 5 -18.00 -15.19 -5.88
C GLU A 5 -17.42 -13.90 -6.46
N LEU A 6 -18.07 -13.34 -7.49
CA LEU A 6 -17.67 -12.06 -8.09
C LEU A 6 -17.83 -10.90 -7.11
N LEU A 7 -18.96 -10.84 -6.39
CA LEU A 7 -19.19 -9.79 -5.39
C LEU A 7 -18.14 -9.83 -4.28
N ARG A 8 -17.83 -11.03 -3.74
CA ARG A 8 -16.77 -11.19 -2.74
C ARG A 8 -15.39 -10.77 -3.27
N GLN A 9 -15.12 -11.00 -4.55
CA GLN A 9 -13.87 -10.56 -5.16
C GLN A 9 -13.80 -9.04 -5.25
N LEU A 10 -14.90 -8.40 -5.66
CA LEU A 10 -14.99 -6.93 -5.74
C LEU A 10 -14.81 -6.28 -4.36
N ASP A 11 -15.45 -6.81 -3.32
CA ASP A 11 -15.32 -6.30 -1.95
C ASP A 11 -13.86 -6.37 -1.46
N ARG A 12 -13.14 -7.45 -1.78
CA ARG A 12 -11.71 -7.58 -1.46
C ARG A 12 -10.86 -6.56 -2.20
N GLU A 13 -11.11 -6.37 -3.50
CA GLU A 13 -10.35 -5.42 -4.32
C GLU A 13 -10.58 -3.96 -3.89
N GLU A 14 -11.80 -3.63 -3.47
CA GLU A 14 -12.14 -2.32 -2.91
C GLU A 14 -11.35 -2.06 -1.62
N ARG A 15 -11.35 -3.01 -0.69
CA ARG A 15 -10.62 -2.88 0.59
C ARG A 15 -9.11 -2.76 0.38
N ILE A 16 -8.53 -3.55 -0.52
CA ILE A 16 -7.11 -3.42 -0.88
C ILE A 16 -6.82 -2.03 -1.45
N SER A 17 -7.70 -1.52 -2.31
CA SER A 17 -7.53 -0.22 -2.95
C SER A 17 -7.64 0.93 -1.95
N GLU A 18 -8.60 0.87 -1.03
CA GLU A 18 -8.78 1.86 0.04
C GLU A 18 -7.49 2.03 0.86
N PHE A 19 -6.96 0.93 1.40
CA PHE A 19 -5.76 0.97 2.22
C PHE A 19 -4.50 1.34 1.43
N TYR A 20 -4.44 1.00 0.14
CA TYR A 20 -3.40 1.50 -0.76
C TYR A 20 -3.44 3.03 -0.88
N TYR A 21 -4.61 3.63 -1.13
CA TYR A 21 -4.73 5.08 -1.30
C TYR A 21 -4.45 5.85 -0.01
N LEU A 22 -4.89 5.32 1.14
CA LEU A 22 -4.57 5.90 2.45
C LEU A 22 -3.05 5.91 2.69
N ALA A 23 -2.39 4.77 2.50
CA ALA A 23 -0.95 4.65 2.70
C ALA A 23 -0.14 5.54 1.73
N ILE A 24 -0.56 5.65 0.46
CA ILE A 24 0.08 6.57 -0.50
C ILE A 24 -0.11 8.03 -0.06
N ASN A 25 -1.31 8.42 0.39
CA ASN A 25 -1.55 9.77 0.87
C ASN A 25 -0.70 10.11 2.11
N ASP A 26 -0.50 9.16 3.03
CA ASP A 26 0.37 9.36 4.18
C ASP A 26 1.83 9.57 3.76
N ILE A 27 2.31 8.76 2.81
CA ILE A 27 3.66 8.92 2.24
C ILE A 27 3.82 10.29 1.55
N ASP A 28 2.83 10.69 0.73
CA ASP A 28 2.85 11.98 0.01
C ASP A 28 2.89 13.17 0.97
N ARG A 29 2.22 13.06 2.11
CA ARG A 29 2.25 14.05 3.20
C ARG A 29 3.52 14.01 4.05
N GLY A 30 4.46 13.11 3.75
CA GLY A 30 5.73 12.99 4.45
C GLY A 30 5.62 12.26 5.79
N HIS A 31 4.57 11.48 6.03
CA HIS A 31 4.52 10.61 7.20
C HIS A 31 5.64 9.56 7.13
N PRO A 32 6.23 9.18 8.28
CA PRO A 32 7.28 8.17 8.30
C PRO A 32 6.74 6.83 7.80
N ILE A 33 7.46 6.19 6.87
CA ILE A 33 7.14 4.82 6.41
C ILE A 33 7.07 3.83 7.60
N GLN A 34 7.80 4.10 8.69
CA GLN A 34 7.74 3.31 9.92
C GLN A 34 6.34 3.26 10.54
N GLU A 35 5.51 4.31 10.39
CA GLU A 35 4.12 4.31 10.83
C GLU A 35 3.28 3.31 10.04
N LEU A 36 3.53 3.19 8.72
CA LEU A 36 2.88 2.18 7.88
C LEU A 36 3.30 0.75 8.26
N TYR A 37 4.57 0.52 8.62
CA TYR A 37 4.99 -0.78 9.17
C TYR A 37 4.36 -1.10 10.53
N ASN A 38 4.09 -0.08 11.36
CA ASN A 38 3.36 -0.28 12.60
C ASN A 38 1.89 -0.61 12.34
N ALA A 39 1.26 0.06 11.37
CA ALA A 39 -0.09 -0.26 10.91
C ALA A 39 -0.17 -1.69 10.36
N LEU A 40 0.83 -2.16 9.60
CA LEU A 40 0.90 -3.55 9.15
C LEU A 40 0.85 -4.55 10.30
N LYS A 41 1.64 -4.33 11.36
CA LYS A 41 1.62 -5.24 12.52
C LYS A 41 0.25 -5.29 13.20
N LEU A 42 -0.45 -4.16 13.25
CA LEU A 42 -1.81 -4.09 13.80
C LEU A 42 -2.79 -4.89 12.93
N TYR A 43 -2.81 -4.65 11.62
CA TYR A 43 -3.72 -5.35 10.71
C TYR A 43 -3.38 -6.84 10.55
N GLU A 44 -2.10 -7.22 10.65
CA GLU A 44 -1.69 -8.63 10.70
C GLU A 44 -2.22 -9.34 11.95
N ALA A 45 -2.25 -8.66 13.11
CA ALA A 45 -2.80 -9.20 14.36
C ALA A 45 -4.33 -9.35 14.31
N GLU A 46 -5.01 -8.46 13.59
CA GLU A 46 -6.47 -8.51 13.36
C GLU A 46 -6.87 -9.37 12.14
N GLU A 47 -5.92 -10.05 11.51
CA GLU A 47 -6.11 -10.86 10.31
C GLU A 47 -6.75 -10.11 9.12
N ASP A 48 -6.57 -8.78 9.05
CA ASP A 48 -7.03 -7.92 7.96
C ASP A 48 -5.99 -7.91 6.82
N TYR A 49 -5.96 -9.00 6.07
CA TYR A 49 -4.97 -9.21 5.02
C TYR A 49 -5.18 -8.33 3.79
N GLU A 50 -6.41 -7.89 3.52
CA GLU A 50 -6.70 -6.91 2.47
C GLU A 50 -6.07 -5.56 2.79
N ALA A 51 -6.21 -5.06 4.02
CA ALA A 51 -5.53 -3.86 4.47
C ALA A 51 -4.00 -4.01 4.36
N CYS A 52 -3.48 -5.14 4.81
CA CYS A 52 -2.05 -5.45 4.69
C CYS A 52 -1.56 -5.42 3.24
N ALA A 53 -2.33 -5.97 2.31
CA ALA A 53 -1.99 -6.00 0.89
C ALA A 53 -1.96 -4.58 0.29
N GLY A 54 -2.94 -3.74 0.64
CA GLY A 54 -2.98 -2.32 0.23
C GLY A 54 -1.76 -1.54 0.71
N ILE A 55 -1.44 -1.63 2.01
CA ILE A 55 -0.29 -0.93 2.62
C ILE A 55 1.04 -1.44 2.04
N LYS A 56 1.23 -2.76 1.92
CA LYS A 56 2.45 -3.35 1.32
C LYS A 56 2.66 -2.89 -0.12
N LYS A 57 1.58 -2.75 -0.90
CA LYS A 57 1.64 -2.21 -2.26
C LYS A 57 2.14 -0.76 -2.27
N ALA A 58 1.58 0.10 -1.42
CA ALA A 58 1.98 1.51 -1.34
C ALA A 58 3.47 1.68 -0.98
N ILE A 59 3.94 0.95 0.05
CA ILE A 59 5.35 0.96 0.47
C ILE A 59 6.27 0.55 -0.69
N LYS A 60 5.97 -0.57 -1.36
CA LYS A 60 6.78 -1.07 -2.47
C LYS A 60 6.86 -0.09 -3.64
N GLU A 61 5.75 0.60 -3.94
CA GLU A 61 5.74 1.60 -5.00
C GLU A 61 6.56 2.84 -4.63
N ALA A 62 6.48 3.30 -3.39
CA ALA A 62 7.30 4.41 -2.89
C ALA A 62 8.80 4.06 -2.94
N GLU A 63 9.19 2.88 -2.44
CA GLU A 63 10.57 2.39 -2.52
C GLU A 63 11.06 2.30 -3.97
N HIS A 64 10.22 1.80 -4.88
CA HIS A 64 10.58 1.72 -6.29
C HIS A 64 10.80 3.10 -6.91
N LYS A 65 9.95 4.09 -6.60
CA LYS A 65 10.13 5.48 -7.05
C LYS A 65 11.44 6.05 -6.51
N THR A 66 11.68 5.97 -5.21
CA THR A 66 12.94 6.41 -4.60
C THR A 66 14.16 5.73 -5.21
N LEU A 67 14.12 4.43 -5.46
CA LEU A 67 15.22 3.71 -6.12
C LEU A 67 15.42 4.14 -7.57
N LYS A 68 14.35 4.44 -8.30
CA LYS A 68 14.46 5.04 -9.64
C LYS A 68 15.09 6.43 -9.54
N ASP A 69 14.67 7.25 -8.60
CA ASP A 69 15.19 8.60 -8.42
C ASP A 69 16.69 8.56 -8.07
N ILE A 70 17.14 7.61 -7.24
CA ILE A 70 18.57 7.39 -6.97
C ILE A 70 19.33 6.91 -8.23
N LYS A 71 18.74 5.98 -9.00
CA LYS A 71 19.38 5.41 -10.20
C LYS A 71 19.46 6.40 -11.37
N HIS A 72 18.50 7.32 -11.48
CA HIS A 72 18.46 8.35 -12.52
C HIS A 72 19.10 9.68 -12.04
N GLY A 73 19.13 9.91 -10.73
CA GLY A 73 19.66 11.09 -10.03
C GLY A 73 21.16 11.06 -9.76
N ASN A 74 21.94 10.68 -10.77
CA ASN A 74 23.27 11.25 -11.01
C ASN A 74 23.19 12.33 -12.12
N ARG A 75 22.03 12.98 -12.24
CA ARG A 75 21.83 14.24 -12.97
C ARG A 75 21.00 15.13 -12.06
N PHE A 76 21.69 16.08 -11.47
CA PHE A 76 21.10 17.29 -10.95
C PHE A 76 20.81 18.18 -12.17
N ASP A 77 19.57 18.59 -12.33
CA ASP A 77 19.17 19.76 -13.10
C ASP A 77 18.39 20.71 -12.18
#